data_AF-A0A5C8DM83-F1
#
_entry.id   AF-A0A5C8DM83-F1
#
_cell.length_a   1.000
_cell.length_b   1.000
_cell.length_c   1.000
_cell.angle_alpha   90.00
_cell.angle_beta   90.00
_cell.angle_gamma   90.00
#
_symmetry.space_group_name_H-M   'P 1'
#
loop_
_entity.id
_entity.type
_entity.pdbx_description
1 polymer ?
#
loop_
_entity_poly.entity_id
_entity_poly.type
_entity_poly.pdbx_seq_one_letter_code
_entity_poly.pdbx_strand_id
1 'polypeptide(L)' 'DGPRYHHIGLYAYRRSALARFVALPPSPLELREKLEQLRALEAGMRIDVTVVDTVPLGVDTPHDLETARQMLR' A
#
# COMPACT_ATOMS: atom_id res chain seq x y z
N ASP A 1 -11.99 13.24 -17.19
CA ASP A 1 -11.81 13.72 -15.80
C ASP A 1 -12.73 12.96 -14.87
N GLY A 2 -12.17 12.26 -13.89
CA GLY A 2 -12.92 11.44 -12.93
C GLY A 2 -12.31 11.52 -11.54
N PRO A 3 -12.93 10.89 -10.52
CA PRO A 3 -12.42 10.91 -9.15
C PRO A 3 -11.01 10.31 -9.10
N ARG A 4 -10.12 10.97 -8.34
CA ARG A 4 -8.77 10.47 -8.06
C ARG A 4 -8.75 9.87 -6.66
N TYR A 5 -8.22 8.66 -6.55
CA TYR A 5 -8.10 7.96 -5.26
C TYR A 5 -6.63 7.92 -4.85
N HIS A 6 -6.37 8.09 -3.56
CA HIS A 6 -5.04 7.93 -2.99
C HIS A 6 -4.90 6.50 -2.45
N HIS A 7 -3.85 5.80 -2.88
CA HIS A 7 -3.55 4.46 -2.38
C HIS A 7 -3.01 4.52 -0.96
N ILE A 8 -3.64 3.78 -0.04
CA ILE A 8 -3.19 3.63 1.34
C ILE A 8 -2.39 2.33 1.44
N GLY A 9 -1.21 2.37 2.04
CA GLY A 9 -0.27 1.23 2.16
C GLY A 9 -0.70 0.09 3.09
N LEU A 10 -2.00 -0.21 3.18
CA LEU A 10 -2.55 -1.32 3.94
C LEU A 10 -2.90 -2.46 2.99
N TYR A 11 -2.41 -3.67 3.30
CA TYR A 11 -2.60 -4.84 2.45
C TYR A 11 -3.06 -6.04 3.26
N ALA A 12 -3.90 -6.86 2.64
CA ALA A 12 -4.28 -8.17 3.14
C ALA A 12 -3.93 -9.23 2.10
N TYR A 13 -3.25 -10.30 2.52
CA TYR A 13 -2.80 -11.36 1.63
C TYR A 13 -3.33 -12.72 2.08
N ARG A 14 -3.74 -13.54 1.11
CA ARG A 14 -3.77 -15.00 1.30
C ARG A 14 -2.33 -15.49 1.40
N ARG A 15 -2.08 -16.46 2.28
CA ARG A 15 -0.74 -17.04 2.48
C ARG A 15 -0.06 -17.46 1.16
N SER A 16 -0.79 -18.17 0.29
CA SER A 16 -0.27 -18.63 -0.99
C SER A 16 0.06 -17.48 -1.95
N ALA A 17 -0.76 -16.41 -1.95
CA ALA A 17 -0.52 -15.23 -2.75
C ALA A 17 0.74 -14.47 -2.29
N LEU A 18 0.92 -14.31 -0.98
CA LEU A 18 2.12 -13.68 -0.43
C LEU A 18 3.38 -14.50 -0.76
N ALA A 19 3.33 -15.83 -0.57
CA ALA A 19 4.46 -16.71 -0.88
C ALA A 19 4.85 -16.64 -2.37
N ARG A 20 3.87 -16.58 -3.27
CA ARG A 20 4.12 -16.35 -4.70
C ARG A 20 4.73 -14.97 -4.94
N PHE A 21 4.16 -13.91 -4.36
CA PHE A 21 4.60 -12.52 -4.60
C PHE A 21 6.06 -12.30 -4.22
N VAL A 22 6.48 -12.77 -3.04
CA VAL A 22 7.86 -12.58 -2.56
C VAL A 22 8.89 -13.39 -3.34
N ALA A 23 8.47 -14.42 -4.07
CA ALA A 23 9.35 -15.23 -4.93
C ALA A 23 9.54 -14.64 -6.33
N LEU A 24 8.76 -13.61 -6.71
CA LEU A 24 8.89 -12.96 -8.00
C LEU A 24 10.12 -12.05 -8.05
N PRO A 25 10.89 -12.05 -9.16
CA PRO A 25 11.94 -11.07 -9.35
C PRO A 25 11.34 -9.66 -9.46
N PRO A 26 12.12 -8.61 -9.17
CA PRO A 26 11.69 -7.24 -9.40
C PRO A 26 11.23 -7.03 -10.84
N SER A 27 10.12 -6.30 -11.00
CA SER A 27 9.51 -6.06 -12.31
C SER A 27 9.96 -4.72 -12.92
N PRO A 28 9.93 -4.54 -14.26
CA PRO A 28 10.31 -3.28 -14.87
C PRO A 28 9.53 -2.06 -14.35
N LEU A 29 8.21 -2.18 -14.13
CA LEU A 29 7.40 -1.09 -13.63
C LEU A 29 7.65 -0.81 -12.16
N GLU A 30 7.82 -1.83 -11.33
CA GLU A 30 8.23 -1.66 -9.93
C GLU A 30 9.53 -0.85 -9.83
N LEU A 31 10.55 -1.18 -10.64
CA LEU A 31 11.84 -0.50 -10.59
C LEU A 31 11.76 0.96 -11.05
N ARG A 32 10.96 1.21 -12.09
CA ARG A 32 10.75 2.54 -12.69
C ARG A 32 9.95 3.46 -11.77
N GLU A 33 8.84 2.97 -11.22
CA GLU A 33 7.89 3.79 -10.46
C GLU A 33 8.14 3.72 -8.94
N LYS A 34 9.01 2.80 -8.49
CA LYS A 34 9.27 2.51 -7.06
C LYS A 34 8.02 2.05 -6.31
N LEU A 35 7.20 1.23 -6.98
CA LEU A 35 5.93 0.70 -6.47
C LEU A 35 5.90 -0.83 -6.55
N GLU A 36 6.08 -1.51 -5.41
CA GLU A 36 6.16 -2.98 -5.33
C GLU A 36 4.90 -3.70 -5.82
N GLN A 37 3.72 -3.10 -5.63
CA GLN A 37 2.45 -3.69 -6.07
C GLN A 37 2.36 -3.87 -7.59
N LEU A 38 3.15 -3.12 -8.37
CA LEU A 38 3.21 -3.26 -9.82
C LEU A 38 3.80 -4.62 -10.24
N ARG A 39 4.72 -5.19 -9.45
CA ARG A 39 5.25 -6.55 -9.70
C ARG A 39 4.17 -7.61 -9.64
N ALA A 40 3.23 -7.49 -8.71
CA ALA A 40 2.11 -8.40 -8.62
C ALA A 40 1.23 -8.29 -9.88
N LEU A 41 0.94 -7.07 -10.34
CA LEU A 41 0.14 -6.82 -11.55
C LEU A 41 0.83 -7.35 -12.82
N GLU A 42 2.13 -7.08 -13.00
CA GLU A 42 2.90 -7.58 -14.16
C GLU A 42 2.99 -9.11 -14.18
N ALA A 43 2.99 -9.77 -13.00
CA ALA A 43 2.92 -11.22 -12.88
C ALA A 43 1.49 -11.79 -13.01
N GLY A 44 0.50 -10.98 -13.41
CA GLY A 44 -0.88 -11.40 -13.60
C GLY A 44 -1.61 -11.74 -12.30
N MET A 45 -1.15 -11.24 -11.15
CA MET A 45 -1.90 -11.34 -9.89
C MET A 45 -2.99 -10.28 -9.85
N ARG A 46 -4.12 -10.62 -9.24
CA ARG A 46 -5.22 -9.68 -9.01
C ARG A 46 -5.05 -8.98 -7.67
N ILE A 47 -5.24 -7.66 -7.66
CA ILE A 47 -5.32 -6.84 -6.44
C ILE A 47 -6.73 -6.26 -6.40
N ASP A 48 -7.49 -6.63 -5.37
CA ASP A 48 -8.78 -6.00 -5.07
C ASP A 48 -8.55 -4.77 -4.19
N VAL A 49 -9.31 -3.71 -4.43
CA VAL A 49 -9.24 -2.46 -3.67
C VAL A 49 -10.64 -2.04 -3.21
N THR A 50 -10.73 -1.38 -2.06
CA THR A 50 -11.95 -0.77 -1.56
C THR A 50 -11.70 0.68 -1.20
N VAL A 51 -12.71 1.54 -1.39
CA VAL A 51 -12.66 2.93 -0.93
C VAL A 51 -12.97 2.95 0.57
N VAL A 52 -12.29 3.82 1.30
CA VAL A 52 -12.51 4.07 2.73
C VAL A 52 -12.64 5.57 2.95
N ASP A 53 -13.41 5.96 3.97
CA ASP A 53 -13.70 7.37 4.25
C ASP A 53 -12.60 8.06 5.09
N THR A 54 -11.60 7.29 5.55
CA THR A 54 -10.56 7.78 6.46
C THR A 54 -9.16 7.36 6.01
N VAL A 55 -8.21 8.28 6.12
CA VAL A 55 -6.78 7.99 5.95
C VAL A 55 -6.17 7.76 7.34
N PRO A 56 -5.45 6.65 7.57
CA PRO A 56 -4.73 6.45 8.83
C PRO A 56 -3.65 7.52 9.01
N LEU A 57 -3.50 8.02 10.24
CA LEU A 57 -2.40 8.91 10.60
C LEU A 57 -1.08 8.11 10.56
N GLY A 58 -0.19 8.46 9.63
CA GLY A 58 1.23 8.09 9.69
C GLY A 58 1.95 8.96 10.71
N VAL A 59 2.91 8.39 11.45
CA VAL A 59 3.73 9.13 12.41
C VAL A 59 5.17 9.11 11.91
N ASP A 60 5.55 10.13 11.15
CA ASP A 60 6.85 10.22 10.50
C ASP A 60 7.69 11.40 11.02
N THR A 61 7.06 12.37 11.71
CA THR A 61 7.70 13.56 12.27
C THR A 61 7.42 13.72 13.78
N PRO A 62 8.22 14.53 14.51
CA PRO A 62 7.93 14.85 15.91
C PRO A 62 6.55 15.51 16.12
N HIS A 63 6.04 16.22 15.11
CA HIS A 63 4.72 16.83 15.16
C HIS A 63 3.59 15.79 15.05
N ASP A 64 3.75 14.80 14.18
CA ASP A 64 2.78 13.70 14.04
C ASP A 64 2.69 12.90 15.33
N LEU A 65 3.83 12.70 16.01
CA LEU A 65 3.88 12.00 17.30
C LEU A 65 3.10 12.74 18.38
N GLU A 66 3.23 14.06 18.44
CA GLU A 66 2.46 14.87 19.39
C GLU A 66 0.97 14.81 19.09
N THR A 67 0.59 14.87 17.82
CA THR A 67 -0.81 14.70 17.37
C THR A 67 -1.37 13.34 17.79
N ALA A 68 -0.63 12.26 17.54
CA ALA A 68 -1.03 10.91 17.93
C ALA A 68 -1.22 10.77 19.45
N ARG A 69 -0.36 11.40 20.26
CA ARG A 69 -0.48 11.39 21.73
C ARG A 69 -1.75 12.08 22.22
N GLN A 70 -2.17 13.14 21.56
CA GLN A 70 -3.38 13.88 21.92
C GLN A 70 -4.64 13.06 21.60
N MET A 71 -4.62 12.26 20.53
CA MET A 71 -5.76 11.40 20.13
C MET A 71 -5.99 10.20 21.05
N LEU A 72 -4.96 9.74 21.77
CA LEU A 72 -5.03 8.55 22.64
C LEU A 72 -5.34 8.87 24.12
N ARG A 73 -5.45 10.16 24.48
CA ARG A 73 -5.85 10.61 25.83
C ARG A 73 -7.36 10.66 25.95
#